data_AF-G8YIJ0-F1
#
_entry.id   AF-G8YIJ0-F1
#
_cell.length_a   1.000
_cell.length_b   1.000
_cell.length_c   1.000
_cell.angle_alpha   90.00
_cell.angle_beta   90.00
_cell.angle_gamma   90.00
#
_symmetry.space_group_name_H-M   'P 1'
#
loop_
_entity.id
_entity.type
_entity.pdbx_description
1 polymer ?
#
loop_
_entity_poly.entity_id
_entity_poly.type
_entity_poly.pdbx_seq_one_letter_code
_entity_poly.pdbx_strand_id
1 'polypeptide(L)'
;MKVFTSVVVGPLLLLLQAVNCLHFYLDTAQTRCFFEELPRNTLVIGKIDAQEFNEHTNQYEKNPALNLRIAVMETFDNDDKVADQYASSNGDFAFTSSEAGEHKFCLTPTYADGTKGKKHRIFFDIAAGSSDDYIDSKSSRKVDALTLKVQTLNKKLDQIHFEQEYIRQREAHFRDQSESTNSRVVKWGFIQLVVLVGTCFYQLRHLKSFFVKQKIV
;
A
#
# COMPACT_ATOMS: atom_id res chain seq x y z
N MET A 1 -25.63 26.37 27.21
CA MET A 1 -25.39 24.99 26.69
C MET A 1 -25.83 24.78 25.24
N LYS A 2 -27.03 25.22 24.79
CA LYS A 2 -27.51 25.02 23.40
C LYS A 2 -26.70 25.72 22.29
N VAL A 3 -26.06 26.85 22.61
CA VAL A 3 -25.23 27.61 21.63
C VAL A 3 -23.91 26.90 21.36
N PHE A 4 -23.31 26.27 22.38
CA PHE A 4 -22.02 25.59 22.27
C PHE A 4 -22.13 24.31 21.42
N THR A 5 -23.24 23.58 21.54
CA THR A 5 -23.53 22.42 20.68
C THR A 5 -23.76 22.80 19.23
N SER A 6 -24.42 23.94 18.94
CA SER A 6 -24.70 24.33 17.54
C SER A 6 -23.46 24.86 16.81
N VAL A 7 -22.56 25.56 17.51
CA VAL A 7 -21.34 26.13 16.93
C VAL A 7 -20.29 25.08 16.60
N VAL A 8 -20.29 23.94 17.31
CA VAL A 8 -19.36 22.83 17.04
C VAL A 8 -19.93 21.84 16.03
N VAL A 9 -21.24 21.58 16.05
CA VAL A 9 -21.89 20.62 15.13
C VAL A 9 -21.98 21.15 13.70
N GLY A 10 -22.21 22.45 13.51
CA GLY A 10 -22.26 23.08 12.18
C GLY A 10 -21.00 22.88 11.31
N PRO A 11 -19.79 23.25 11.79
CA PRO A 11 -18.56 23.04 11.03
C PRO A 11 -18.19 21.56 10.89
N LEU A 12 -18.52 20.70 11.86
CA LEU A 12 -18.32 19.25 11.75
C LEU A 12 -19.17 18.63 10.63
N LEU A 13 -20.41 19.11 10.43
CA LEU A 13 -21.30 18.65 9.36
C LEU A 13 -20.83 19.10 7.97
N LEU A 14 -20.21 20.28 7.87
CA LEU A 14 -19.60 20.79 6.64
C LEU A 14 -18.34 20.01 6.25
N LEU A 15 -17.55 19.56 7.23
CA LEU A 15 -16.36 18.71 7.00
C LEU A 15 -16.74 17.31 6.46
N LEU A 16 -17.90 16.78 6.84
CA LEU A 16 -18.39 15.48 6.36
C LEU A 16 -18.78 15.49 4.86
N GLN A 17 -19.04 16.65 4.26
CA GLN A 17 -19.36 16.76 2.82
C GLN A 17 -18.13 16.76 1.91
N ALA A 18 -16.91 16.81 2.47
CA ALA A 18 -15.67 16.87 1.71
C ALA A 18 -15.04 15.50 1.44
N VAL A 19 -15.78 14.39 1.62
CA VAL A 19 -15.26 13.05 1.35
C VAL A 19 -15.38 12.76 -0.15
N ASN A 20 -14.29 13.00 -0.87
CA ASN A 20 -14.15 12.52 -2.24
C ASN A 20 -13.54 11.11 -2.22
N CYS A 21 -14.23 10.15 -2.82
CA CYS A 21 -13.69 8.81 -3.06
C CYS A 21 -12.47 8.88 -4.01
N LEU A 22 -11.50 7.99 -3.81
CA LEU A 22 -10.29 7.90 -4.63
C LEU A 22 -10.67 7.66 -6.09
N HIS A 23 -10.35 8.62 -6.95
CA HIS A 23 -10.50 8.49 -8.39
C HIS A 23 -9.34 9.19 -9.06
N PHE A 24 -9.01 8.75 -10.26
CA PHE A 24 -7.98 9.35 -11.09
C PHE A 24 -8.47 9.49 -12.52
N TYR A 25 -7.82 10.39 -13.23
CA TYR A 25 -8.11 10.67 -14.62
C TYR A 25 -7.05 10.05 -15.50
N LEU A 26 -7.50 9.40 -16.58
CA LEU A 26 -6.67 8.70 -17.54
C LEU A 26 -7.14 9.03 -18.94
N ASP A 27 -6.19 9.31 -19.83
CA ASP A 27 -6.49 9.39 -21.25
C ASP A 27 -6.55 8.00 -21.88
N THR A 28 -7.21 7.90 -23.02
CA THR A 28 -7.29 6.63 -23.77
C THR A 28 -5.90 6.12 -24.13
N ALA A 29 -5.63 4.83 -23.88
CA ALA A 29 -4.34 4.17 -24.03
C ALA A 29 -3.22 4.66 -23.07
N GLN A 30 -3.51 5.57 -22.14
CA GLN A 30 -2.58 5.92 -21.08
C GLN A 30 -2.62 4.89 -19.96
N THR A 31 -1.47 4.49 -19.44
CA THR A 31 -1.38 3.48 -18.37
C THR A 31 -1.04 4.16 -17.05
N ARG A 32 -1.73 3.77 -15.97
CA ARG A 32 -1.37 4.12 -14.58
C ARG A 32 -1.20 2.86 -13.77
N CYS A 33 -0.14 2.82 -12.97
CA CYS A 33 0.20 1.65 -12.17
C CYS A 33 0.22 1.99 -10.68
N PHE A 34 -0.21 1.04 -9.86
CA PHE A 34 -0.20 1.08 -8.40
C PHE A 34 0.61 -0.11 -7.88
N PHE A 35 1.34 0.08 -6.78
CA PHE A 35 2.18 -0.95 -6.16
C PHE A 35 1.51 -1.39 -4.87
N GLU A 36 1.43 -2.70 -4.66
CA GLU A 36 0.88 -3.31 -3.45
C GLU A 36 1.74 -4.51 -3.05
N GLU A 37 2.09 -4.61 -1.76
CA GLU A 37 2.83 -5.75 -1.23
C GLU A 37 1.85 -6.85 -0.82
N LEU A 38 1.92 -7.99 -1.51
CA LEU A 38 0.99 -9.10 -1.30
C LEU A 38 1.71 -10.29 -0.68
N PRO A 39 1.10 -10.99 0.29
CA PRO A 39 1.62 -12.27 0.76
C PRO A 39 1.32 -13.39 -0.25
N ARG A 40 2.00 -14.53 -0.07
CA ARG A 40 1.82 -15.74 -0.90
C ARG A 40 0.39 -16.29 -0.78
N ASN A 41 -0.19 -16.75 -1.89
CA ASN A 41 -1.52 -17.36 -1.98
C ASN A 41 -2.67 -16.44 -1.52
N THR A 42 -2.61 -15.16 -1.89
CA THR A 42 -3.64 -14.18 -1.51
C THR A 42 -4.56 -13.89 -2.69
N LEU A 43 -5.87 -14.01 -2.50
CA LEU A 43 -6.85 -13.61 -3.49
C LEU A 43 -7.07 -12.10 -3.41
N VAL A 44 -6.86 -11.46 -4.55
CA VAL A 44 -7.05 -10.03 -4.75
C VAL A 44 -8.27 -9.84 -5.65
N ILE A 45 -9.22 -9.06 -5.16
CA ILE A 45 -10.41 -8.66 -5.92
C ILE A 45 -10.36 -7.16 -6.04
N GLY A 46 -10.41 -6.65 -7.27
CA GLY A 46 -10.56 -5.23 -7.45
C GLY A 46 -11.82 -4.84 -8.19
N LYS A 47 -12.45 -3.78 -7.69
CA LYS A 47 -13.66 -3.19 -8.22
C LYS A 47 -13.30 -2.01 -9.11
N ILE A 48 -13.86 -2.00 -10.30
CA ILE A 48 -13.58 -0.99 -11.31
C ILE A 48 -14.90 -0.30 -11.67
N ASP A 49 -14.89 1.02 -11.56
CA ASP A 49 -15.93 1.87 -12.15
C ASP A 49 -15.26 2.95 -13.01
N ALA A 50 -15.44 2.87 -14.31
CA ALA A 50 -14.84 3.75 -15.30
C ALA A 50 -15.91 4.50 -16.08
N GLN A 51 -15.72 5.82 -16.17
CA GLN A 51 -16.64 6.74 -16.82
C GLN A 51 -15.89 7.53 -17.89
N GLU A 52 -16.49 7.70 -19.06
CA GLU A 52 -15.96 8.51 -20.15
C GLU A 52 -16.50 9.94 -20.04
N PHE A 53 -15.66 10.93 -20.33
CA PHE A 53 -16.11 12.31 -20.46
C PHE A 53 -16.89 12.53 -21.76
N ASN A 54 -18.17 12.88 -21.64
CA ASN A 54 -19.02 13.23 -22.76
C ASN A 54 -18.99 14.75 -22.99
N GLU A 55 -18.47 15.18 -24.14
CA GLU A 55 -18.34 16.60 -24.51
C GLU A 55 -19.70 17.29 -24.73
N HIS A 56 -20.75 16.54 -25.09
CA HIS A 56 -22.08 17.11 -25.34
C HIS A 56 -22.80 17.47 -24.05
N THR A 57 -22.69 16.63 -23.02
CA THR A 57 -23.35 16.81 -21.72
C THR A 57 -22.41 17.45 -20.68
N ASN A 58 -21.12 17.60 -20.98
CA ASN A 58 -20.06 18.03 -20.06
C ASN A 58 -20.03 17.21 -18.76
N GLN A 59 -20.36 15.92 -18.84
CA GLN A 59 -20.44 15.02 -17.69
C GLN A 59 -19.69 13.72 -17.96
N TYR A 60 -19.29 13.06 -16.88
CA TYR A 60 -18.71 11.71 -16.93
C TYR A 60 -19.85 10.69 -16.92
N GLU A 61 -19.93 9.90 -17.99
CA GLU A 61 -20.99 8.93 -18.22
C GLU A 61 -20.41 7.53 -18.41
N LYS A 62 -21.18 6.50 -18.03
CA LYS A 62 -20.76 5.11 -18.21
C LYS A 62 -20.93 4.72 -19.67
N ASN A 63 -19.83 4.38 -20.33
CA ASN A 63 -19.84 3.86 -21.70
C ASN A 63 -19.62 2.35 -21.68
N PRO A 64 -20.54 1.51 -22.19
CA PRO A 64 -20.34 0.06 -22.28
C PRO A 64 -19.26 -0.35 -23.28
N ALA A 65 -18.87 0.51 -24.21
CA ALA A 65 -17.78 0.25 -25.17
C ALA A 65 -16.37 0.45 -24.58
N LEU A 66 -16.28 1.08 -23.39
CA LEU A 66 -15.02 1.28 -22.68
C LEU A 66 -14.63 0.00 -21.93
N ASN A 67 -13.45 -0.53 -22.25
CA ASN A 67 -12.83 -1.65 -21.55
C ASN A 67 -11.55 -1.19 -20.86
N LEU A 68 -11.27 -1.70 -19.66
CA LEU A 68 -10.00 -1.52 -18.98
C LEU A 68 -9.17 -2.79 -19.09
N ARG A 69 -7.99 -2.66 -19.66
CA ARG A 69 -6.95 -3.69 -19.56
C ARG A 69 -6.24 -3.54 -18.23
N ILE A 70 -6.15 -4.62 -17.47
CA ILE A 70 -5.48 -4.71 -16.18
C ILE A 70 -4.33 -5.71 -16.33
N ALA A 71 -3.10 -5.21 -16.26
CA ALA A 71 -1.90 -6.03 -16.22
C ALA A 71 -1.34 -6.05 -14.80
N VAL A 72 -1.03 -7.24 -14.29
CA VAL A 72 -0.38 -7.45 -13.00
C VAL A 72 1.02 -7.96 -13.25
N MET A 73 2.01 -7.30 -12.63
CA MET A 73 3.42 -7.62 -12.80
C MET A 73 4.08 -7.81 -11.42
N GLU A 74 5.00 -8.75 -11.31
CA GLU A 74 5.80 -8.99 -10.11
C GLU A 74 7.13 -8.22 -10.21
N THR A 75 7.31 -7.17 -9.40
CA THR A 75 8.49 -6.28 -9.53
C THR A 75 9.76 -6.90 -8.95
N PHE A 76 9.60 -7.88 -8.05
CA PHE A 76 10.71 -8.61 -7.43
C PHE A 76 11.31 -9.70 -8.34
N ASP A 77 10.60 -10.11 -9.40
CA ASP A 77 11.05 -11.12 -10.38
C ASP A 77 11.15 -10.54 -11.79
N ASN A 78 12.02 -9.52 -11.96
CA ASN A 78 12.33 -8.92 -13.27
C ASN A 78 11.09 -8.41 -14.04
N ASP A 79 10.10 -7.86 -13.33
CA ASP A 79 8.86 -7.33 -13.91
C ASP A 79 8.07 -8.40 -14.72
N ASP A 80 8.08 -9.67 -14.28
CA ASP A 80 7.33 -10.73 -14.96
C ASP A 80 5.81 -10.45 -14.91
N LYS A 81 5.14 -10.70 -16.04
CA LYS A 81 3.72 -10.39 -16.20
C LYS A 81 2.87 -11.62 -15.86
N VAL A 82 2.39 -11.65 -14.63
CA VAL A 82 1.63 -12.78 -14.08
C VAL A 82 0.13 -12.77 -14.42
N ALA A 83 -0.44 -11.62 -14.74
CA ALA A 83 -1.82 -11.55 -15.24
C ALA A 83 -2.03 -10.43 -16.25
N ASP A 84 -2.92 -10.67 -17.22
CA ASP A 84 -3.33 -9.71 -18.23
C ASP A 84 -4.81 -9.96 -18.54
N GLN A 85 -5.68 -9.14 -17.97
CA GLN A 85 -7.13 -9.32 -18.02
C GLN A 85 -7.81 -8.07 -18.58
N TYR A 86 -9.00 -8.24 -19.12
CA TYR A 86 -9.85 -7.13 -19.59
C TYR A 86 -11.12 -7.10 -18.76
N ALA A 87 -11.39 -5.97 -18.12
CA ALA A 87 -12.64 -5.71 -17.41
C ALA A 87 -13.49 -4.70 -18.21
N SER A 88 -14.81 -4.85 -18.13
CA SER A 88 -15.75 -3.85 -18.63
C SER A 88 -15.68 -2.56 -17.80
N SER A 89 -16.28 -1.48 -18.30
CA SER A 89 -16.31 -0.18 -17.61
C SER A 89 -16.87 -0.23 -16.18
N ASN A 90 -17.77 -1.18 -15.87
CA ASN A 90 -18.21 -1.45 -14.51
C ASN A 90 -18.12 -2.95 -14.27
N GLY A 91 -17.05 -3.39 -13.61
CA GLY A 91 -16.73 -4.80 -13.47
C GLY A 91 -15.77 -5.08 -12.33
N ASP A 92 -15.72 -6.35 -11.93
CA ASP A 92 -14.78 -6.85 -10.94
C ASP A 92 -13.68 -7.63 -11.66
N PHE A 93 -12.44 -7.49 -11.21
CA PHE A 93 -11.32 -8.35 -11.62
C PHE A 93 -10.84 -9.17 -10.41
N ALA A 94 -10.33 -10.36 -10.67
CA ALA A 94 -9.77 -11.24 -9.63
C ALA A 94 -8.40 -11.76 -10.05
N PHE A 95 -7.47 -11.78 -9.11
CA PHE A 95 -6.11 -12.26 -9.26
C PHE A 95 -5.67 -12.98 -7.99
N THR A 96 -4.77 -13.96 -8.08
CA THR A 96 -4.22 -14.64 -6.89
C THR A 96 -2.70 -14.60 -6.94
N SER A 97 -2.08 -14.06 -5.90
CA SER A 97 -0.62 -13.99 -5.79
C SER A 97 -0.04 -15.39 -5.56
N SER A 98 0.95 -15.78 -6.37
CA SER A 98 1.62 -17.08 -6.24
C SER A 98 2.82 -17.01 -5.29
N GLU A 99 3.45 -15.84 -5.20
CA GLU A 99 4.58 -15.57 -4.33
C GLU A 99 4.33 -14.34 -3.45
N ALA A 100 5.12 -14.18 -2.39
CA ALA A 100 5.04 -13.01 -1.54
C ALA A 100 5.99 -11.94 -2.09
N GLY A 101 5.50 -10.70 -2.24
CA GLY A 101 6.31 -9.59 -2.71
C GLY A 101 5.49 -8.42 -3.25
N GLU A 102 6.19 -7.43 -3.80
CA GLU A 102 5.58 -6.25 -4.41
C GLU A 102 5.00 -6.60 -5.79
N HIS A 103 3.70 -6.34 -5.95
CA HIS A 103 2.96 -6.51 -7.19
C HIS A 103 2.54 -5.15 -7.72
N LYS A 104 2.61 -5.00 -9.04
CA LYS A 104 2.29 -3.77 -9.76
C LYS A 104 1.03 -3.98 -10.60
N PHE A 105 -0.02 -3.25 -10.27
CA PHE A 105 -1.32 -3.27 -10.95
C PHE A 105 -1.40 -2.09 -11.92
N CYS A 106 -1.34 -2.36 -13.22
CA CYS A 106 -1.39 -1.37 -14.29
C CYS A 106 -2.75 -1.38 -15.00
N LEU A 107 -3.43 -0.23 -15.02
CA LEU A 107 -4.71 -0.05 -15.69
C LEU A 107 -4.54 0.80 -16.95
N THR A 108 -5.13 0.33 -18.06
CA THR A 108 -5.12 1.02 -19.36
C THR A 108 -6.53 1.02 -19.97
N PRO A 109 -7.18 2.18 -20.16
CA PRO A 109 -8.48 2.25 -20.83
C PRO A 109 -8.29 2.07 -22.34
N THR A 110 -9.10 1.19 -22.91
CA THR A 110 -9.04 0.73 -24.30
C THR A 110 -10.44 0.62 -24.90
N TYR A 111 -10.54 0.81 -26.21
CA TYR A 111 -11.77 0.68 -26.98
C TYR A 111 -11.61 -0.41 -28.03
N ALA A 112 -12.64 -1.22 -28.25
CA ALA A 112 -12.65 -2.22 -29.33
C ALA A 112 -12.56 -1.55 -30.72
N ASP A 113 -13.17 -0.38 -30.86
CA ASP A 113 -13.23 0.39 -32.12
C ASP A 113 -11.97 1.23 -32.38
N GLY A 114 -10.97 1.19 -31.48
CA GLY A 114 -9.71 1.93 -31.64
C GLY A 114 -9.83 3.44 -31.40
N THR A 115 -10.92 3.91 -30.78
CA THR A 115 -11.11 5.30 -30.35
C THR A 115 -9.92 5.79 -29.52
N LYS A 116 -9.49 7.04 -29.73
CA LYS A 116 -8.39 7.69 -29.01
C LYS A 116 -8.78 9.07 -28.54
N GLY A 117 -8.01 9.62 -27.59
CA GLY A 117 -8.15 11.02 -27.16
C GLY A 117 -9.35 11.31 -26.24
N LYS A 118 -10.06 10.28 -25.77
CA LYS A 118 -11.10 10.42 -24.74
C LYS A 118 -10.48 10.44 -23.35
N LYS A 119 -11.07 11.22 -22.44
CA LYS A 119 -10.71 11.33 -21.04
C LYS A 119 -11.62 10.44 -20.20
N HIS A 120 -11.04 9.69 -19.28
CA HIS A 120 -11.74 8.74 -18.42
C HIS A 120 -11.53 9.10 -16.97
N ARG A 121 -12.59 8.99 -16.18
CA ARG A 121 -12.54 9.01 -14.72
C ARG A 121 -12.68 7.58 -14.23
N ILE A 122 -11.67 7.09 -13.54
CA ILE A 122 -11.60 5.70 -13.07
C ILE A 122 -11.57 5.68 -11.55
N PHE A 123 -12.47 4.90 -10.98
CA PHE A 123 -12.48 4.47 -9.59
C PHE A 123 -11.92 3.05 -9.55
N PHE A 124 -10.93 2.85 -8.70
CA PHE A 124 -10.24 1.59 -8.54
C PHE A 124 -10.04 1.32 -7.06
N ASP A 125 -10.57 0.19 -6.62
CA ASP A 125 -10.44 -0.27 -5.25
C ASP A 125 -9.97 -1.72 -5.28
N ILE A 126 -8.98 -2.05 -4.46
CA ILE A 126 -8.43 -3.40 -4.35
C ILE A 126 -8.67 -3.89 -2.92
N ALA A 127 -9.23 -5.09 -2.78
CA ALA A 127 -9.29 -5.82 -1.53
C ALA A 127 -8.48 -7.12 -1.65
N ALA A 128 -7.53 -7.31 -0.73
CA ALA A 128 -6.73 -8.53 -0.62
C ALA A 128 -7.21 -9.36 0.59
N GLY A 129 -7.37 -10.67 0.41
CA GLY A 129 -7.78 -11.59 1.46
C GLY A 129 -7.48 -13.05 1.12
N SER A 130 -7.82 -13.98 2.02
CA SER A 130 -7.65 -15.41 1.77
C SER A 130 -8.62 -15.91 0.68
N SER A 131 -8.13 -16.76 -0.23
CA SER A 131 -8.91 -17.29 -1.36
C SER A 131 -10.15 -18.07 -0.94
N ASP A 132 -10.10 -18.73 0.22
CA ASP A 132 -11.19 -19.55 0.75
C ASP A 132 -12.44 -18.72 1.09
N ASP A 133 -12.26 -17.43 1.42
CA ASP A 133 -13.31 -16.62 2.02
C ASP A 133 -14.33 -16.07 1.00
N TYR A 134 -13.92 -15.93 -0.27
CA TYR A 134 -14.77 -15.41 -1.34
C TYR A 134 -15.67 -16.48 -1.95
N ILE A 135 -15.18 -17.72 -2.12
CA ILE A 135 -15.93 -18.84 -2.73
C ILE A 135 -17.17 -19.18 -1.90
N ASP A 136 -17.08 -19.15 -0.56
CA ASP A 136 -18.20 -19.47 0.35
C ASP A 136 -19.30 -18.37 0.37
N SER A 137 -18.94 -17.13 0.03
CA SER A 137 -19.88 -15.99 0.12
C SER A 137 -20.93 -15.95 -0.99
N LYS A 138 -20.63 -16.49 -2.18
CA LYS A 138 -21.55 -16.47 -3.35
C LYS A 138 -22.60 -17.59 -3.31
N SER A 139 -22.37 -18.66 -2.54
CA SER A 139 -23.24 -19.84 -2.48
C SER A 139 -24.26 -19.82 -1.33
N SER A 140 -24.07 -18.98 -0.31
CA SER A 140 -24.90 -18.96 0.90
C SER A 140 -26.19 -18.14 0.73
N ARG A 141 -27.06 -18.55 -0.20
CA ARG A 141 -28.48 -18.13 -0.23
C ARG A 141 -29.36 -19.27 0.28
N LYS A 142 -29.36 -19.44 1.61
CA LYS A 142 -30.42 -20.01 2.47
C LYS A 142 -29.77 -20.59 3.73
N VAL A 143 -29.56 -19.80 4.78
CA VAL A 143 -29.26 -20.39 6.09
C VAL A 143 -29.78 -19.56 7.26
N ASP A 144 -30.20 -20.31 8.26
CA ASP A 144 -30.72 -19.92 9.56
C ASP A 144 -29.79 -18.94 10.30
N ALA A 145 -30.37 -18.02 11.08
CA ALA A 145 -29.66 -16.88 11.66
C ALA A 145 -28.47 -17.25 12.57
N LEU A 146 -28.46 -18.48 13.12
CA LEU A 146 -27.37 -18.99 13.94
C LEU A 146 -26.15 -19.39 13.10
N THR A 147 -26.35 -20.08 11.98
CA THR A 147 -25.26 -20.49 11.08
C THR A 147 -24.56 -19.28 10.49
N LEU A 148 -25.32 -18.22 10.17
CA LEU A 148 -24.76 -16.94 9.70
C LEU A 148 -23.84 -16.28 10.74
N LYS A 149 -24.17 -16.36 12.03
CA LYS A 149 -23.30 -15.82 13.09
C LYS A 149 -22.02 -16.63 13.23
N VAL A 150 -22.08 -17.96 13.16
CA VAL A 150 -20.88 -18.82 13.24
C VAL A 150 -19.98 -18.60 12.03
N GLN A 151 -20.54 -18.52 10.82
CA GLN A 151 -19.78 -18.16 9.62
C GLN A 151 -19.13 -16.78 9.77
N THR A 152 -19.87 -15.79 10.26
CA THR A 152 -19.32 -14.44 10.49
C THR A 152 -18.16 -14.44 11.47
N LEU A 153 -18.22 -15.25 12.53
CA LEU A 153 -17.13 -15.38 13.50
C LEU A 153 -15.90 -16.08 12.91
N ASN A 154 -16.10 -17.14 12.13
CA ASN A 154 -14.99 -17.80 11.43
C ASN A 154 -14.30 -16.84 10.46
N LYS A 155 -15.05 -16.11 9.64
CA LYS A 155 -14.49 -15.08 8.73
C LYS A 155 -13.65 -14.05 9.48
N LYS A 156 -14.13 -13.58 10.64
CA LYS A 156 -13.37 -12.63 11.48
C LYS A 156 -12.10 -13.24 12.04
N LEU A 157 -12.13 -14.51 12.45
CA LEU A 157 -10.94 -15.21 12.94
C LEU A 157 -9.92 -15.41 11.83
N ASP A 158 -10.36 -15.79 10.63
CA ASP A 158 -9.48 -15.96 9.47
C ASP A 158 -8.83 -14.63 9.07
N GLN A 159 -9.59 -13.54 9.08
CA GLN A 159 -9.05 -12.20 8.86
C GLN A 159 -7.98 -11.83 9.91
N ILE A 160 -8.24 -12.08 11.20
CA ILE A 160 -7.26 -11.81 12.25
C ILE A 160 -6.01 -12.67 12.07
N HIS A 161 -6.15 -13.93 11.69
CA HIS A 161 -5.03 -14.83 11.47
C HIS A 161 -4.15 -14.35 10.31
N PHE A 162 -4.78 -13.91 9.21
CA PHE A 162 -4.08 -13.30 8.07
C PHE A 162 -3.32 -12.03 8.48
N GLU A 163 -3.98 -11.14 9.24
CA GLU A 163 -3.35 -9.91 9.75
C GLU A 163 -2.18 -10.22 10.71
N GLN A 164 -2.29 -11.23 11.57
CA GLN A 164 -1.22 -11.66 12.46
C GLN A 164 0.01 -12.17 11.70
N GLU A 165 -0.21 -12.98 10.65
CA GLU A 165 0.88 -13.48 9.82
C GLU A 165 1.60 -12.34 9.10
N TYR A 166 0.85 -11.39 8.54
CA TYR A 166 1.41 -10.18 7.94
C TYR A 166 2.24 -9.36 8.95
N ILE A 167 1.72 -9.15 10.17
CA ILE A 167 2.46 -8.44 11.23
C ILE A 167 3.75 -9.18 11.61
N ARG A 168 3.72 -10.51 11.69
CA ARG A 168 4.88 -11.34 12.06
C ARG A 168 6.01 -11.22 11.04
N GLN A 169 5.69 -11.27 9.74
CA GLN A 169 6.70 -11.12 8.68
C GLN A 169 7.35 -9.74 8.73
N ARG A 170 6.53 -8.70 8.92
CA ARG A 170 7.02 -7.33 9.05
C ARG A 170 7.87 -7.13 10.31
N GLU A 171 7.48 -7.71 11.44
CA GLU A 171 8.26 -7.69 12.68
C GLU A 171 9.63 -8.34 12.50
N ALA A 172 9.69 -9.50 11.83
CA ALA A 172 10.96 -10.18 11.56
C ALA A 172 11.94 -9.27 10.79
N HIS A 173 11.45 -8.62 9.73
CA HIS A 173 12.25 -7.67 8.96
C HIS A 173 12.69 -6.45 9.78
N PHE A 174 11.79 -5.86 10.58
CA PHE A 174 12.16 -4.75 11.47
C PHE A 174 13.17 -5.16 12.55
N ARG A 175 13.08 -6.39 13.05
CA ARG A 175 14.01 -6.92 14.05
C ARG A 175 15.42 -7.04 13.48
N ASP A 176 15.55 -7.54 12.26
CA ASP A 176 16.85 -7.67 11.58
C ASP A 176 17.47 -6.29 11.27
N GLN A 177 16.64 -5.31 10.86
CA GLN A 177 17.10 -3.92 10.68
C GLN A 177 17.54 -3.28 12.00
N SER A 178 16.81 -3.53 13.09
CA SER A 178 17.15 -3.04 14.43
C SER A 178 18.47 -3.62 14.92
N GLU A 179 18.67 -4.94 14.78
CA GLU A 179 19.89 -5.62 15.22
C GLU A 179 21.12 -5.12 14.44
N SER A 180 21.01 -5.00 13.11
CA SER A 180 22.10 -4.51 12.27
C SER A 180 22.44 -3.04 12.54
N THR A 181 21.43 -2.19 12.78
CA THR A 181 21.64 -0.79 13.16
C THR A 181 22.33 -0.69 14.51
N ASN A 182 21.86 -1.42 15.52
CA ASN A 182 22.46 -1.44 16.85
C ASN A 182 23.93 -1.88 16.79
N SER A 183 24.24 -2.95 16.06
CA SER A 183 25.62 -3.43 15.89
C SER A 183 26.54 -2.37 15.25
N ARG A 184 26.06 -1.65 14.23
CA ARG A 184 26.82 -0.56 13.59
C ARG A 184 27.08 0.59 14.58
N VAL A 185 26.08 1.00 15.34
CA VAL A 185 26.20 2.07 16.34
C VAL A 185 27.23 1.71 17.41
N VAL A 186 27.19 0.48 17.93
CA VAL A 186 28.17 0.01 18.92
C VAL A 186 29.60 0.01 18.36
N LYS A 187 29.80 -0.43 17.10
CA LYS A 187 31.12 -0.41 16.44
C LYS A 187 31.66 1.01 16.29
N TRP A 188 30.85 1.95 15.79
CA TRP A 188 31.25 3.35 15.65
C TRP A 188 31.51 4.01 17.01
N GLY A 189 30.71 3.69 18.03
CA GLY A 189 30.92 4.15 19.41
C GLY A 189 32.25 3.66 20.00
N PHE A 190 32.62 2.40 19.76
CA PHE A 190 33.91 1.86 20.18
C PHE A 190 35.10 2.56 19.49
N ILE A 191 35.01 2.81 18.19
CA ILE A 191 36.04 3.55 17.44
C ILE A 191 36.19 4.98 18.01
N GLN A 192 35.08 5.67 18.25
CA GLN A 192 35.08 7.02 18.82
C GLN A 192 35.73 7.05 20.20
N LEU A 193 35.46 6.06 21.06
CA LEU A 193 36.09 5.93 22.38
C LEU A 193 37.61 5.80 22.26
N VAL A 194 38.11 4.95 21.34
CA VAL A 194 39.55 4.77 21.10
C VAL A 194 40.20 6.08 20.63
N VAL A 195 39.55 6.81 19.71
CA VAL A 195 40.06 8.10 19.23
C VAL A 195 40.11 9.15 20.35
N LEU A 196 39.09 9.21 21.22
CA LEU A 196 39.09 10.12 22.37
C LEU A 196 40.20 9.80 23.37
N VAL A 197 40.42 8.52 23.69
CA VAL A 197 41.52 8.11 24.57
C VAL A 197 42.88 8.43 23.94
N GLY A 198 43.04 8.17 22.64
CA GLY A 198 44.27 8.47 21.91
C GLY A 198 44.60 9.97 21.89
N THR A 199 43.59 10.82 21.63
CA THR A 199 43.76 12.28 21.64
C THR A 199 44.04 12.81 23.06
N CYS A 200 43.39 12.28 24.10
CA CYS A 200 43.68 12.61 25.49
C CYS A 200 45.13 12.27 25.88
N PHE A 201 45.60 11.07 25.54
CA PHE A 201 47.00 10.68 25.80
C PHE A 201 48.00 11.58 25.06
N TYR A 202 47.71 11.89 23.79
CA TYR A 202 48.53 12.83 23.00
C TYR A 202 48.57 14.22 23.63
N GLN A 203 47.42 14.76 24.05
CA GLN A 203 47.31 16.06 24.72
C GLN A 203 48.14 16.10 26.01
N LEU A 204 48.05 15.08 26.86
CA LEU A 204 48.84 14.99 28.10
C LEU A 204 50.34 14.91 27.82
N ARG A 205 50.76 14.13 26.81
CA ARG A 205 52.17 14.01 26.43
C ARG A 205 52.72 15.30 25.85
N HIS A 206 51.95 15.98 25.00
CA HIS A 206 52.32 17.27 24.43
C HIS A 206 52.50 18.33 25.53
N LEU A 207 51.54 18.41 26.46
CA LEU A 207 51.56 19.35 27.58
C LEU A 207 52.75 19.08 28.52
N LYS A 208 53.06 17.81 28.82
CA LYS A 208 54.28 17.41 29.54
C LYS A 208 55.55 17.82 28.80
N SER A 209 55.65 17.56 27.49
CA SER A 209 56.82 17.93 26.70
C SER A 209 57.02 19.44 26.62
N PHE A 210 55.93 20.20 26.58
CA PHE A 210 55.96 21.66 26.58
C PHE A 210 56.56 22.19 27.90
N PHE A 211 56.07 21.71 29.05
CA PHE A 211 56.60 22.11 30.37
C PHE A 211 58.05 21.65 30.62
N VAL A 212 58.47 20.51 30.08
CA VAL A 212 59.87 20.05 30.18
C VAL A 212 60.81 20.92 29.35
N LYS A 213 60.41 21.29 28.14
CA LYS A 213 61.21 22.19 27.29
C LYS A 213 61.27 23.63 27.82
N GLN A 214 60.25 24.06 28.56
CA GLN A 214 60.15 25.42 29.09
C GLN A 214 60.60 25.57 30.55
N LYS A 215 61.01 24.47 31.22
CA LYS A 215 61.76 24.51 32.49
C LYS A 215 63.25 24.70 32.26
N ILE A 216 63.65 25.83 31.65
CA ILE A 216 64.98 26.44 31.80
C ILE A 216 64.82 27.96 31.59
N VAL A 217 64.34 28.66 32.63
CA VAL A 217 65.04 29.69 33.44
C VAL A 217 64.41 29.65 34.83
#